data_AF-A7S979-F1
#
_entry.id   AF-A7S979-F1
#
_cell.length_a   1.000
_cell.length_b   1.000
_cell.length_c   1.000
_cell.angle_alpha   90.00
_cell.angle_beta   90.00
_cell.angle_gamma   90.00
#
_symmetry.space_group_name_H-M   'P 1'
#
loop_
_entity.id
_entity.type
_entity.pdbx_description
1 polymer ?
#
loop_
_entity_poly.entity_id
_entity_poly.type
_entity_poly.pdbx_seq_one_letter_code
_entity_poly.pdbx_strand_id
1 'polypeptide(L)'
;VADEEFGMDVLSTQREVEVSNFRKVPGLPVYGMCQPNRKGLEKVIGLLTGPKYAHPRVVVVNLREDLVIDCDGETFSPRELKNISEHMPYKGLNSAEIEVYVDVNSTHETREFSSVLTMREMFDEQMRRTPLLSYYRLPAPKDKAMEERDFDHLMNIVSSLEEIYTDEDGPALVFSCESGKERTTTAMVAACLIYCNKKGFPAGTKPDEQDPACVPNAKYTLGEFSVIRHLMRVLPNGPQRKREVDYCLDKVSETMTPMHYHAREVIFSTFHKYKYGCSDVPRDEKLDLRKRSLYYLERYFYFILFNTYLNMERRSKWDRSFSQWMTEVA
;
A
#
# COMPACT_ATOMS: atom_id res chain seq x y z
N VAL A 1 -1.51 14.83 16.50
CA VAL A 1 -2.00 13.50 16.96
C VAL A 1 -0.88 12.50 16.76
N ALA A 2 -0.57 11.66 17.75
CA ALA A 2 0.45 10.61 17.63
C ALA A 2 0.07 9.64 16.52
N ASP A 3 1.04 9.19 15.75
CA ASP A 3 0.80 8.20 14.69
C ASP A 3 0.60 6.79 15.23
N GLU A 4 1.18 6.48 16.39
CA GLU A 4 1.06 5.17 17.00
C GLU A 4 -0.12 5.16 17.97
N GLU A 5 -1.24 4.57 17.52
CA GLU A 5 -2.47 4.42 18.29
C GLU A 5 -2.64 2.99 18.83
N PHE A 6 -3.40 2.85 19.92
CA PHE A 6 -3.69 1.55 20.52
C PHE A 6 -4.42 0.63 19.52
N GLY A 7 -3.94 -0.62 19.39
CA GLY A 7 -4.54 -1.61 18.49
C GLY A 7 -4.18 -1.43 17.00
N MET A 8 -3.27 -0.51 16.66
CA MET A 8 -2.79 -0.35 15.30
C MET A 8 -2.01 -1.59 14.82
N ASP A 9 -1.17 -2.17 15.68
CA ASP A 9 -0.33 -3.33 15.39
C ASP A 9 -1.12 -4.64 15.45
N VAL A 10 -1.67 -5.07 14.32
CA VAL A 10 -2.42 -6.34 14.22
C VAL A 10 -1.51 -7.54 13.96
N LEU A 11 -0.24 -7.30 13.59
CA LEU A 11 0.76 -8.34 13.35
C LEU A 11 1.73 -8.53 14.51
N SER A 12 1.64 -7.69 15.55
CA SER A 12 2.52 -7.73 16.74
C SER A 12 4.01 -7.53 16.40
N THR A 13 4.32 -6.83 15.31
CA THR A 13 5.70 -6.64 14.82
C THR A 13 6.43 -5.51 15.54
N GLN A 14 5.72 -4.65 16.28
CA GLN A 14 6.32 -3.57 17.07
C GLN A 14 7.39 -4.11 18.04
N ARG A 15 7.15 -5.29 18.64
CA ARG A 15 8.09 -5.91 19.57
C ARG A 15 9.37 -6.41 18.91
N GLU A 16 9.29 -6.80 17.64
CA GLU A 16 10.42 -7.40 16.91
C GLU A 16 11.27 -6.34 16.21
N VAL A 17 10.62 -5.41 15.52
CA VAL A 17 11.29 -4.44 14.64
C VAL A 17 10.97 -2.98 14.96
N GLU A 18 10.24 -2.70 16.05
CA GLU A 18 9.81 -1.34 16.47
C GLU A 18 8.99 -0.59 15.40
N VAL A 19 8.35 -1.36 14.51
CA VAL A 19 7.39 -0.85 13.54
C VAL A 19 6.23 -1.81 13.45
N SER A 20 5.02 -1.25 13.55
CA SER A 20 3.77 -1.98 13.51
C SER A 20 3.48 -2.48 12.10
N ASN A 21 2.80 -3.62 12.00
CA ASN A 21 2.38 -4.24 10.74
C ASN A 21 3.50 -4.47 9.69
N PHE A 22 4.75 -4.63 10.12
CA PHE A 22 5.89 -4.95 9.25
C PHE A 22 5.79 -6.37 8.70
N ARG A 23 5.82 -6.53 7.37
CA ARG A 23 5.64 -7.84 6.72
C ARG A 23 6.31 -7.92 5.35
N LYS A 24 6.64 -9.14 4.91
CA LYS A 24 7.19 -9.48 3.59
C LYS A 24 6.19 -10.30 2.79
N VAL A 25 6.02 -10.00 1.50
CA VAL A 25 5.29 -10.86 0.58
C VAL A 25 6.06 -12.17 0.34
N PRO A 26 5.46 -13.35 0.52
CA PRO A 26 6.14 -14.62 0.30
C PRO A 26 6.74 -14.71 -1.11
N GLY A 27 8.05 -14.98 -1.19
CA GLY A 27 8.77 -15.15 -2.45
C GLY A 27 9.07 -13.87 -3.23
N LEU A 28 8.75 -12.67 -2.70
CA LEU A 28 9.03 -11.39 -3.35
C LEU A 28 9.71 -10.41 -2.36
N PRO A 29 10.65 -9.56 -2.81
CA PRO A 29 11.30 -8.55 -1.97
C PRO A 29 10.41 -7.32 -1.78
N VAL A 30 9.11 -7.54 -1.55
CA VAL A 30 8.11 -6.49 -1.34
C VAL A 30 7.65 -6.55 0.11
N TYR A 31 7.69 -5.41 0.78
CA TYR A 31 7.42 -5.26 2.19
C TYR A 31 6.38 -4.17 2.45
N GLY A 32 5.66 -4.29 3.54
CA GLY A 32 4.71 -3.29 4.01
C GLY A 32 4.87 -3.04 5.50
N MET A 33 4.64 -1.81 5.96
CA MET A 33 4.67 -1.44 7.39
C MET A 33 3.85 -0.18 7.69
N CYS A 34 3.62 0.11 8.98
CA CYS A 34 3.18 1.41 9.46
C CYS A 34 4.25 2.49 9.27
N GLN A 35 3.90 3.73 9.60
CA GLN A 35 4.82 4.85 9.64
C GLN A 35 5.92 4.55 10.67
N PRO A 36 7.19 4.41 10.27
CA PRO A 36 8.27 4.17 11.22
C PRO A 36 8.68 5.48 11.88
N ASN A 37 9.07 5.40 13.15
CA ASN A 37 9.90 6.40 13.81
C ASN A 37 11.39 6.13 13.53
N ARG A 38 12.29 6.97 14.05
CA ARG A 38 13.76 6.83 13.83
C ARG A 38 14.31 5.46 14.22
N LYS A 39 13.92 4.95 15.39
CA LYS A 39 14.40 3.65 15.92
C LYS A 39 13.89 2.49 15.09
N GLY A 40 12.60 2.50 14.74
CA GLY A 40 11.98 1.50 13.88
C GLY A 40 12.56 1.49 12.47
N LEU A 41 12.80 2.66 11.89
CA LEU A 41 13.45 2.77 10.59
C LEU A 41 14.86 2.16 10.61
N GLU A 42 15.66 2.48 11.63
CA GLU A 42 17.01 1.91 11.79
C GLU A 42 16.98 0.38 11.92
N LYS A 43 16.08 -0.16 12.74
CA LYS A 43 15.93 -1.63 12.89
C LYS A 43 15.48 -2.30 11.60
N VAL A 44 14.49 -1.76 10.89
CA VAL A 44 14.00 -2.32 9.63
C VAL A 44 15.10 -2.33 8.58
N ILE A 45 15.86 -1.25 8.43
CA ILE A 45 16.97 -1.18 7.47
C ILE A 45 18.08 -2.17 7.85
N GLY A 46 18.47 -2.21 9.12
CA GLY A 46 19.47 -3.15 9.60
C GLY A 46 19.07 -4.62 9.38
N LEU A 47 17.78 -4.93 9.54
CA LEU A 47 17.22 -6.24 9.24
C LEU A 47 17.32 -6.57 7.74
N LEU A 48 16.88 -5.66 6.87
CA LEU A 48 16.82 -5.87 5.42
C LEU A 48 18.19 -5.92 4.74
N THR A 49 19.15 -5.16 5.25
CA THR A 49 20.54 -5.14 4.74
C THR A 49 21.43 -6.16 5.45
N GLY A 50 21.02 -6.66 6.61
CA GLY A 50 21.78 -7.64 7.40
C GLY A 50 21.74 -9.06 6.83
N PRO A 51 22.45 -10.02 7.47
CA PRO A 51 22.66 -11.37 6.93
C PRO A 51 21.40 -12.19 6.68
N LYS A 52 20.27 -11.83 7.28
CA LYS A 52 19.00 -12.54 7.11
C LYS A 52 18.41 -12.36 5.72
N TYR A 53 18.50 -11.16 5.15
CA TYR A 53 17.89 -10.83 3.87
C TYR A 53 18.92 -10.35 2.84
N ALA A 54 19.99 -9.67 3.29
CA ALA A 54 21.11 -9.22 2.47
C ALA A 54 20.68 -8.46 1.19
N HIS A 55 19.62 -7.66 1.27
CA HIS A 55 19.17 -6.90 0.11
C HIS A 55 20.24 -5.88 -0.32
N PRO A 56 20.59 -5.82 -1.62
CA PRO A 56 21.59 -4.89 -2.13
C PRO A 56 21.13 -3.43 -2.05
N ARG A 57 19.82 -3.20 -1.93
CA ARG A 57 19.19 -1.88 -1.86
C ARG A 57 17.89 -1.97 -1.06
N VAL A 58 17.60 -0.95 -0.27
CA VAL A 58 16.31 -0.79 0.41
C VAL A 58 15.67 0.50 -0.08
N VAL A 59 14.48 0.41 -0.64
CA VAL A 59 13.71 1.55 -1.14
C VAL A 59 12.45 1.69 -0.31
N VAL A 60 12.35 2.78 0.43
CA VAL A 60 11.16 3.09 1.24
C VAL A 60 10.29 4.09 0.48
N VAL A 61 9.04 3.71 0.24
CA VAL A 61 8.02 4.55 -0.40
C VAL A 61 6.94 4.90 0.62
N ASN A 62 6.90 6.17 1.02
CA ASN A 62 5.88 6.69 1.92
C ASN A 62 4.63 7.11 1.14
N LEU A 63 3.50 6.52 1.51
CA LEU A 63 2.23 6.63 0.81
C LEU A 63 1.28 7.67 1.41
N ARG A 64 1.71 8.41 2.42
CA ARG A 64 0.83 9.36 3.13
C ARG A 64 0.64 10.62 2.30
N GLU A 65 -0.63 10.95 2.05
CA GLU A 65 -1.05 12.22 1.46
C GLU A 65 -0.89 13.38 2.46
N ASP A 66 -1.09 13.05 3.72
CA ASP A 66 -1.05 13.93 4.87
C ASP A 66 0.38 14.12 5.42
N LEU A 67 0.52 15.10 6.31
CA LEU A 67 1.80 15.49 6.90
C LEU A 67 2.15 14.61 8.11
N VAL A 68 3.44 14.30 8.22
CA VAL A 68 4.01 13.63 9.38
C VAL A 68 5.30 14.33 9.77
N ILE A 69 5.50 14.48 11.08
CA ILE A 69 6.70 15.04 11.69
C ILE A 69 7.23 14.05 12.73
N ASP A 70 8.56 13.92 12.82
CA ASP A 70 9.23 13.32 13.96
C ASP A 70 9.42 14.41 15.01
N CYS A 71 8.99 14.14 16.24
CA CYS A 71 9.27 14.96 17.40
C CYS A 71 9.92 14.09 18.48
N ASP A 72 11.18 14.38 18.82
CA ASP A 72 11.98 13.64 19.81
C ASP A 72 12.01 12.10 19.61
N GLY A 73 11.87 11.63 18.37
CA GLY A 73 11.97 10.21 18.02
C GLY A 73 10.63 9.50 17.98
N GLU A 74 9.53 10.23 18.16
CA GLU A 74 8.16 9.78 18.01
C GLU A 74 7.53 10.47 16.79
N THR A 75 6.60 9.82 16.10
CA THR A 75 5.96 10.39 14.90
C THR A 75 4.57 10.91 15.22
N PHE A 76 4.27 12.10 14.70
CA PHE A 76 3.00 12.79 14.86
C PHE A 76 2.47 13.27 13.53
N SER A 77 1.15 13.22 13.39
CA SER A 77 0.43 13.89 12.31
C SER A 77 -0.18 15.19 12.78
N PRO A 78 0.17 16.33 12.16
CA PRO A 78 -0.52 17.59 12.36
C PRO A 78 -2.00 17.50 11.96
N ARG A 79 -2.84 18.23 12.69
CA ARG A 79 -4.30 18.34 12.48
C ARG A 79 -4.73 19.78 12.66
N GLU A 80 -5.87 20.15 12.05
CA GLU A 80 -6.52 21.41 12.39
C GLU A 80 -7.23 21.25 13.74
N LEU A 81 -7.08 22.22 14.65
CA LEU A 81 -7.74 22.19 15.97
C LEU A 81 -9.27 22.07 15.87
N LYS A 82 -9.86 22.64 14.81
CA LYS A 82 -11.31 22.55 14.54
C LYS A 82 -11.75 21.19 14.03
N ASN A 83 -10.82 20.35 13.55
CA ASN A 83 -11.09 19.06 12.93
C ASN A 83 -9.93 18.09 13.17
N ILE A 84 -9.75 17.68 14.44
CA ILE A 84 -8.65 16.81 14.86
C ILE A 84 -8.77 15.37 14.34
N SER A 85 -9.98 14.96 13.95
CA SER A 85 -10.29 13.61 13.48
C SER A 85 -9.88 13.38 12.03
N GLU A 86 -9.71 14.44 11.23
CA GLU A 86 -9.36 14.35 9.82
C GLU A 86 -7.94 14.83 9.55
N HIS A 87 -7.27 14.18 8.60
CA HIS A 87 -5.94 14.57 8.17
C HIS A 87 -5.97 15.96 7.49
N MET A 88 -5.01 16.81 7.84
CA MET A 88 -4.87 18.12 7.19
C MET A 88 -4.42 17.94 5.74
N PRO A 89 -5.17 18.44 4.74
CA PRO A 89 -4.75 18.40 3.34
C PRO A 89 -3.51 19.29 3.14
N TYR A 90 -2.56 18.83 2.32
CA TYR A 90 -1.29 19.53 2.09
C TYR A 90 -1.50 20.93 1.48
N LYS A 91 -1.49 21.95 2.33
CA LYS A 91 -1.25 23.37 2.01
C LYS A 91 -0.29 23.87 3.07
N GLY A 92 0.90 24.31 2.67
CA GLY A 92 2.07 24.54 3.53
C GLY A 92 1.78 25.06 4.94
N LEU A 93 2.48 24.52 5.94
CA LEU A 93 2.36 24.92 7.33
C LEU A 93 3.14 26.22 7.60
N ASN A 94 2.49 27.17 8.27
CA ASN A 94 3.10 28.30 8.97
C ASN A 94 2.40 28.41 10.34
N SER A 95 2.99 27.87 11.41
CA SER A 95 2.53 28.15 12.79
C SER A 95 3.63 27.85 13.81
N ALA A 96 3.70 28.68 14.86
CA ALA A 96 4.69 28.64 15.93
C ALA A 96 4.17 27.99 17.24
N GLU A 97 2.95 27.46 17.26
CA GLU A 97 2.36 26.79 18.43
C GLU A 97 1.78 25.42 18.01
N ILE A 98 2.19 24.34 18.71
CA ILE A 98 1.84 22.94 18.40
C ILE A 98 1.20 22.31 19.64
N GLU A 99 -0.04 21.83 19.49
CA GLU A 99 -0.73 21.02 20.51
C GLU A 99 -0.59 19.52 20.19
N VAL A 100 -0.33 18.70 21.22
CA VAL A 100 -0.10 17.26 21.08
C VAL A 100 -1.31 16.48 21.60
N TYR A 101 -1.72 15.50 20.81
CA TYR A 101 -2.83 14.60 21.10
C TYR A 101 -2.33 13.16 20.99
N VAL A 102 -2.55 12.33 21.99
CA VAL A 102 -2.16 10.91 21.96
C VAL A 102 -3.18 10.10 21.14
N ASP A 103 -4.46 10.35 21.38
CA ASP A 103 -5.63 9.85 20.63
C ASP A 103 -6.57 11.04 20.38
N VAL A 104 -7.31 11.03 19.28
CA VAL A 104 -8.35 12.02 18.95
C VAL A 104 -9.38 12.19 20.08
N ASN A 105 -9.62 11.15 20.87
CA ASN A 105 -10.57 11.14 21.98
C ASN A 105 -9.96 11.46 23.36
N SER A 106 -8.64 11.67 23.41
CA SER A 106 -7.91 11.97 24.65
C SER A 106 -7.79 13.47 24.91
N THR A 107 -7.57 13.86 26.17
CA THR A 107 -7.24 15.25 26.52
C THR A 107 -5.87 15.62 25.94
N HIS A 108 -5.75 16.81 25.36
CA HIS A 108 -4.48 17.33 24.84
C HIS A 108 -3.51 17.66 25.98
N GLU A 109 -2.21 17.61 25.67
CA GLU A 109 -1.16 18.11 26.54
C GLU A 109 -0.23 19.06 25.78
N THR A 110 0.33 20.03 26.49
CA THR A 110 1.36 20.91 25.95
C THR A 110 2.72 20.27 26.23
N ARG A 111 3.50 20.06 25.17
CA ARG A 111 4.84 19.46 25.25
C ARG A 111 5.82 20.31 24.44
N GLU A 112 6.96 20.62 25.04
CA GLU A 112 8.10 21.18 24.31
C GLU A 112 8.92 20.04 23.71
N PHE A 113 9.29 20.18 22.45
CA PHE A 113 10.12 19.20 21.74
C PHE A 113 11.53 19.77 21.55
N SER A 114 12.53 18.93 21.80
CA SER A 114 13.93 19.32 21.61
C SER A 114 14.37 19.20 20.14
N SER A 115 13.72 18.31 19.39
CA SER A 115 13.98 18.04 17.99
C SER A 115 12.67 17.86 17.24
N VAL A 116 12.51 18.58 16.12
CA VAL A 116 11.38 18.42 15.20
C VAL A 116 11.93 18.28 13.79
N LEU A 117 11.63 17.16 13.13
CA LEU A 117 12.08 16.86 11.77
C LEU A 117 10.88 16.52 10.89
N THR A 118 10.91 16.98 9.64
CA THR A 118 10.05 16.42 8.60
C THR A 118 10.46 14.98 8.30
N MET A 119 9.54 14.19 7.72
CA MET A 119 9.93 12.85 7.26
C MET A 119 11.10 12.87 6.28
N ARG A 120 11.17 13.85 5.38
CA ARG A 120 12.29 13.98 4.44
C ARG A 120 13.62 14.12 5.20
N GLU A 121 13.68 15.01 6.18
CA GLU A 121 14.88 15.21 7.01
C GLU A 121 15.25 13.96 7.81
N MET A 122 14.27 13.30 8.44
CA MET A 122 14.48 12.05 9.17
C MET A 122 15.09 10.96 8.26
N PHE A 123 14.56 10.82 7.04
CA PHE A 123 15.08 9.87 6.06
C PHE A 123 16.44 10.31 5.50
N ASP A 124 16.71 11.61 5.33
CA ASP A 124 18.02 12.13 4.91
C ASP A 124 19.13 11.79 5.92
N GLU A 125 18.84 11.90 7.21
CA GLU A 125 19.77 11.48 8.27
C GLU A 125 20.09 9.99 8.17
N GLN A 126 19.08 9.15 7.96
CA GLN A 126 19.27 7.72 7.84
C GLN A 126 19.98 7.33 6.54
N MET A 127 19.69 8.00 5.42
CA MET A 127 20.37 7.80 4.13
C MET A 127 21.85 8.17 4.21
N ARG A 128 22.23 9.20 4.99
CA ARG A 128 23.64 9.54 5.26
C ARG A 128 24.37 8.41 5.99
N ARG A 129 23.69 7.69 6.88
CA ARG A 129 24.23 6.54 7.63
C ARG A 129 24.21 5.25 6.80
N THR A 130 23.25 5.11 5.89
CA THR A 130 23.03 3.90 5.09
C THR A 130 22.93 4.25 3.59
N PRO A 131 24.03 4.21 2.83
CA PRO A 131 24.02 4.54 1.40
C PRO A 131 23.14 3.61 0.52
N LEU A 132 22.78 2.44 1.05
CA LEU A 132 21.87 1.48 0.40
C LEU A 132 20.39 1.84 0.59
N LEU A 133 20.05 2.91 1.33
CA LEU A 133 18.68 3.37 1.50
C LEU A 133 18.31 4.40 0.42
N SER A 134 17.10 4.30 -0.11
CA SER A 134 16.47 5.35 -0.89
C SER A 134 15.08 5.64 -0.35
N TYR A 135 14.68 6.91 -0.36
CA TYR A 135 13.39 7.36 0.15
C TYR A 135 12.62 8.14 -0.91
N TYR A 136 11.37 7.74 -1.12
CA TYR A 136 10.40 8.41 -1.99
C TYR A 136 9.11 8.68 -1.22
N ARG A 137 8.46 9.80 -1.54
CA ARG A 137 7.10 10.10 -1.08
C ARG A 137 6.17 10.05 -2.29
N LEU A 138 5.17 9.18 -2.24
CA LEU A 138 4.15 8.98 -3.26
C LEU A 138 2.77 9.08 -2.58
N PRO A 139 2.22 10.30 -2.44
CA PRO A 139 0.91 10.54 -1.84
C PRO A 139 -0.19 9.70 -2.49
N ALA A 140 -0.66 8.64 -1.82
CA ALA A 140 -1.73 7.78 -2.34
C ALA A 140 -3.02 8.03 -1.55
N PRO A 141 -4.19 8.07 -2.22
CA PRO A 141 -5.46 8.30 -1.54
C PRO A 141 -5.81 7.15 -0.59
N LYS A 142 -6.23 7.45 0.65
CA LYS A 142 -6.57 6.43 1.64
C LYS A 142 -7.67 5.47 1.20
N ASP A 143 -8.76 6.01 0.65
CA ASP A 143 -9.99 5.24 0.38
C ASP A 143 -10.25 4.97 -1.09
N LYS A 144 -9.61 5.68 -2.03
CA LYS A 144 -9.82 5.54 -3.48
C LYS A 144 -8.76 4.67 -4.15
N ALA A 145 -8.95 4.35 -5.43
CA ALA A 145 -7.87 3.78 -6.23
C ALA A 145 -6.72 4.79 -6.40
N MET A 146 -5.50 4.26 -6.57
CA MET A 146 -4.37 5.06 -7.03
C MET A 146 -4.68 5.60 -8.42
N GLU A 147 -4.28 6.85 -8.69
CA GLU A 147 -4.44 7.44 -10.01
C GLU A 147 -3.41 6.87 -10.98
N GLU A 148 -3.62 7.02 -12.29
CA GLU A 148 -2.69 6.51 -13.30
C GLU A 148 -1.26 7.05 -13.11
N ARG A 149 -1.14 8.31 -12.67
CA ARG A 149 0.15 8.95 -12.39
C ARG A 149 0.88 8.33 -11.21
N ASP A 150 0.17 7.77 -10.24
CA ASP A 150 0.77 7.07 -9.11
C ASP A 150 1.43 5.77 -9.58
N PHE A 151 0.78 5.05 -10.50
CA PHE A 151 1.37 3.88 -11.16
C PHE A 151 2.59 4.25 -11.99
N ASP A 152 2.55 5.38 -12.72
CA ASP A 152 3.72 5.88 -13.47
C ASP A 152 4.89 6.20 -12.54
N HIS A 153 4.65 6.90 -11.43
CA HIS A 153 5.68 7.20 -10.43
C HIS A 153 6.27 5.92 -9.83
N LEU A 154 5.43 4.95 -9.46
CA LEU A 154 5.90 3.68 -8.94
C LEU A 154 6.73 2.92 -9.98
N MET A 155 6.31 2.92 -11.23
CA MET A 155 7.04 2.29 -12.33
C MET A 155 8.40 2.95 -12.58
N ASN A 156 8.48 4.28 -12.48
CA ASN A 156 9.73 5.03 -12.59
C ASN A 156 10.69 4.71 -11.45
N ILE A 157 10.20 4.70 -10.20
CA ILE A 157 10.99 4.28 -9.03
C ILE A 157 11.57 2.88 -9.28
N VAL A 158 10.72 1.92 -9.60
CA VAL A 158 11.15 0.52 -9.77
C VAL A 158 12.07 0.32 -10.97
N SER A 159 11.84 1.03 -12.08
CA SER A 159 12.66 0.87 -13.29
C SER A 159 14.03 1.55 -13.20
N SER A 160 14.20 2.49 -12.27
CA SER A 160 15.51 3.10 -11.95
C SER A 160 16.44 2.20 -11.13
N LEU A 161 15.94 1.08 -10.61
CA LEU A 161 16.72 0.14 -9.80
C LEU A 161 17.33 -0.93 -10.70
N GLU A 162 18.65 -0.92 -10.86
CA GLU A 162 19.35 -1.94 -11.65
C GLU A 162 19.27 -3.31 -10.98
N GLU A 163 19.22 -3.33 -9.65
CA GLU A 163 19.19 -4.53 -8.83
C GLU A 163 17.94 -5.38 -9.09
N ILE A 164 16.87 -4.82 -9.67
CA ILE A 164 15.67 -5.61 -10.01
C ILE A 164 15.93 -6.59 -11.15
N TYR A 165 17.01 -6.40 -11.92
CA TYR A 165 17.34 -7.27 -13.04
C TYR A 165 18.32 -8.40 -12.67
N THR A 166 18.85 -8.43 -11.44
CA THR A 166 19.80 -9.45 -10.99
C THR A 166 19.09 -10.73 -10.54
N ASP A 167 19.73 -11.89 -10.62
CA ASP A 167 19.15 -13.18 -10.22
C ASP A 167 19.07 -13.37 -8.68
N GLU A 168 19.63 -12.42 -7.93
CA GLU A 168 19.54 -12.34 -6.47
C GLU A 168 18.16 -11.82 -6.01
N ASP A 169 17.95 -11.79 -4.69
CA ASP A 169 16.69 -11.37 -4.03
C ASP A 169 16.27 -9.90 -4.27
N GLY A 170 16.90 -9.18 -5.22
CA GLY A 170 16.51 -7.86 -5.71
C GLY A 170 16.50 -6.74 -4.65
N PRO A 171 16.13 -5.51 -5.02
CA PRO A 171 15.96 -4.41 -4.06
C PRO A 171 14.73 -4.69 -3.18
N ALA A 172 14.85 -4.43 -1.88
CA ALA A 172 13.70 -4.44 -0.98
C ALA A 172 12.83 -3.21 -1.22
N LEU A 173 11.61 -3.40 -1.71
CA LEU A 173 10.60 -2.34 -1.85
C LEU A 173 9.72 -2.32 -0.60
N VAL A 174 9.87 -1.30 0.23
CA VAL A 174 9.17 -1.15 1.50
C VAL A 174 8.14 -0.04 1.40
N PHE A 175 6.87 -0.38 1.55
CA PHE A 175 5.76 0.57 1.49
C PHE A 175 5.27 0.92 2.89
N SER A 176 5.16 2.21 3.21
CA SER A 176 4.65 2.68 4.49
C SER A 176 3.50 3.66 4.34
N CYS A 177 2.49 3.53 5.19
CA CYS A 177 1.45 4.55 5.40
C CYS A 177 1.18 4.67 6.90
N GLU A 178 0.16 5.44 7.31
CA GLU A 178 -0.25 5.56 8.72
C GLU A 178 -0.36 4.19 9.43
N SER A 179 -1.26 3.33 8.95
CA SER A 179 -1.60 2.06 9.61
C SER A 179 -0.92 0.83 9.02
N GLY A 180 -0.17 0.99 7.92
CA GLY A 180 0.40 -0.14 7.18
C GLY A 180 -0.62 -1.07 6.51
N LYS A 181 -1.90 -0.71 6.47
CA LYS A 181 -3.00 -1.55 5.97
C LYS A 181 -3.35 -1.22 4.51
N GLU A 182 -4.29 -0.30 4.26
CA GLU A 182 -4.96 -0.13 2.95
C GLU A 182 -4.03 0.40 1.85
N ARG A 183 -3.47 1.60 2.04
CA ARG A 183 -2.54 2.24 1.08
C ARG A 183 -1.33 1.34 0.82
N THR A 184 -0.71 0.85 1.89
CA THR A 184 0.42 -0.06 1.85
C THR A 184 0.11 -1.33 1.05
N THR A 185 -1.00 -2.02 1.34
CA THR A 185 -1.40 -3.23 0.62
C THR A 185 -1.66 -2.95 -0.86
N THR A 186 -2.27 -1.82 -1.18
CA THR A 186 -2.54 -1.41 -2.56
C THR A 186 -1.23 -1.22 -3.35
N ALA A 187 -0.27 -0.48 -2.79
CA ALA A 187 1.03 -0.27 -3.43
C ALA A 187 1.87 -1.56 -3.50
N MET A 188 1.81 -2.42 -2.47
CA MET A 188 2.47 -3.73 -2.50
C MET A 188 1.97 -4.60 -3.65
N VAL A 189 0.66 -4.62 -3.92
CA VAL A 189 0.09 -5.38 -5.04
C VAL A 189 0.60 -4.83 -6.38
N ALA A 190 0.61 -3.51 -6.57
CA ALA A 190 1.17 -2.89 -7.77
C ALA A 190 2.66 -3.25 -7.95
N ALA A 191 3.45 -3.21 -6.88
CA ALA A 191 4.86 -3.60 -6.92
C ALA A 191 5.05 -5.09 -7.24
N CYS A 192 4.22 -5.98 -6.68
CA CYS A 192 4.22 -7.40 -7.03
C CYS A 192 3.94 -7.62 -8.51
N LEU A 193 2.96 -6.91 -9.08
CA LEU A 193 2.64 -6.99 -10.51
C LEU A 193 3.81 -6.55 -11.38
N ILE A 194 4.50 -5.46 -11.03
CA ILE A 194 5.70 -4.99 -11.74
C ILE A 194 6.80 -6.06 -11.66
N TYR A 195 7.06 -6.60 -10.47
CA TYR A 195 8.09 -7.61 -10.25
C TYR A 195 7.81 -8.89 -11.03
N CYS A 196 6.58 -9.42 -10.95
CA CYS A 196 6.15 -10.60 -11.68
C CYS A 196 6.16 -10.40 -13.20
N ASN A 197 5.85 -9.20 -13.71
CA ASN A 197 5.99 -8.93 -15.15
C ASN A 197 7.45 -8.85 -15.61
N LYS A 198 8.37 -8.40 -14.74
CA LYS A 198 9.81 -8.38 -15.05
C LYS A 198 10.43 -9.79 -14.95
N LYS A 199 10.21 -10.50 -13.85
CA LYS A 199 10.82 -11.80 -13.53
C LYS A 199 10.05 -13.03 -14.02
N GLY A 200 8.77 -12.87 -14.34
CA GLY A 200 7.85 -13.97 -14.62
C GLY A 200 6.95 -14.27 -13.43
N PHE A 201 5.72 -14.67 -13.73
CA PHE A 201 4.78 -15.15 -12.71
C PHE A 201 5.11 -16.60 -12.32
N PRO A 202 4.92 -16.97 -11.04
CA PRO A 202 5.20 -18.32 -10.55
C PRO A 202 4.14 -19.35 -10.99
N ALA A 203 4.36 -20.62 -10.65
CA ALA A 203 3.33 -21.64 -10.77
C ALA A 203 2.11 -21.30 -9.88
N GLY A 204 0.91 -21.65 -10.32
CA GLY A 204 -0.36 -21.20 -9.74
C GLY A 204 -1.03 -20.06 -10.51
N THR A 205 -0.38 -19.52 -11.55
CA THR A 205 -0.93 -18.44 -12.39
C THR A 205 -1.13 -18.84 -13.85
N LYS A 206 -0.92 -20.09 -14.24
CA LYS A 206 -0.98 -20.52 -15.66
C LYS A 206 -2.41 -20.65 -16.17
N PRO A 207 -2.64 -20.60 -17.50
CA PRO A 207 -3.96 -20.70 -18.13
C PRO A 207 -4.84 -21.87 -17.66
N ASP A 208 -4.20 -23.01 -17.39
CA ASP A 208 -4.77 -24.31 -17.07
C ASP A 208 -4.94 -24.58 -15.57
N GLU A 209 -4.46 -23.67 -14.72
CA GLU A 209 -4.56 -23.79 -13.25
C GLU A 209 -5.88 -23.16 -12.74
N GLN A 210 -6.35 -23.66 -11.59
CA GLN A 210 -7.61 -23.19 -11.00
C GLN A 210 -7.45 -21.79 -10.41
N ASP A 211 -8.43 -20.92 -10.66
CA ASP A 211 -8.43 -19.57 -10.10
C ASP A 211 -8.41 -19.61 -8.57
N PRO A 212 -7.48 -18.89 -7.93
CA PRO A 212 -7.34 -18.96 -6.49
C PRO A 212 -8.51 -18.24 -5.82
N ALA A 213 -9.26 -18.98 -4.99
CA ALA A 213 -10.22 -18.41 -4.05
C ALA A 213 -9.45 -17.96 -2.80
N CYS A 214 -9.57 -16.69 -2.44
CA CYS A 214 -8.91 -16.15 -1.25
C CYS A 214 -9.35 -16.85 0.05
N VAL A 215 -10.62 -17.27 0.12
CA VAL A 215 -11.12 -18.06 1.26
C VAL A 215 -11.53 -19.44 0.75
N PRO A 216 -11.01 -20.53 1.35
CA PRO A 216 -11.36 -21.89 0.96
C PRO A 216 -12.89 -22.08 0.96
N ASN A 217 -13.42 -22.65 -0.12
CA ASN A 217 -14.86 -22.90 -0.32
C ASN A 217 -15.76 -21.65 -0.45
N ALA A 218 -15.19 -20.45 -0.44
CA ALA A 218 -15.94 -19.20 -0.60
C ALA A 218 -15.91 -18.72 -2.07
N LYS A 219 -16.77 -19.29 -2.91
CA LYS A 219 -16.85 -18.93 -4.36
C LYS A 219 -17.07 -17.44 -4.62
N TYR A 220 -17.65 -16.71 -3.67
CA TYR A 220 -17.85 -15.26 -3.78
C TYR A 220 -16.53 -14.47 -3.78
N THR A 221 -15.44 -15.06 -3.28
CA THR A 221 -14.10 -14.45 -3.27
C THR A 221 -13.35 -14.58 -4.60
N LEU A 222 -13.93 -15.24 -5.61
CA LEU A 222 -13.35 -15.36 -6.95
C LEU A 222 -13.31 -14.03 -7.74
N GLY A 223 -13.94 -12.97 -7.25
CA GLY A 223 -13.90 -11.65 -7.91
C GLY A 223 -14.74 -11.55 -9.19
N GLU A 224 -15.73 -12.43 -9.37
CA GLU A 224 -16.60 -12.51 -10.56
C GLU A 224 -17.68 -11.41 -10.64
N PHE A 225 -17.34 -10.19 -10.24
CA PHE A 225 -18.21 -9.02 -10.30
C PHE A 225 -18.58 -8.71 -11.75
N SER A 226 -19.79 -8.20 -11.99
CA SER A 226 -20.32 -7.97 -13.35
C SER A 226 -19.40 -7.06 -14.19
N VAL A 227 -18.88 -5.99 -13.60
CA VAL A 227 -17.94 -5.07 -14.26
C VAL A 227 -16.61 -5.75 -14.58
N ILE A 228 -16.09 -6.59 -13.70
CA ILE A 228 -14.83 -7.34 -13.92
C ILE A 228 -15.02 -8.40 -15.01
N ARG A 229 -16.15 -9.10 -15.03
CA ARG A 229 -16.49 -10.05 -16.10
C ARG A 229 -16.65 -9.37 -17.46
N HIS A 230 -17.09 -8.11 -17.49
CA HIS A 230 -17.11 -7.33 -18.73
C HIS A 230 -15.70 -6.91 -19.13
N LEU A 231 -14.90 -6.39 -18.19
CA LEU A 231 -13.51 -6.02 -18.41
C LEU A 231 -12.68 -7.17 -19.00
N MET A 232 -12.76 -8.37 -18.43
CA MET A 232 -12.05 -9.55 -18.96
C MET A 232 -12.40 -9.91 -20.40
N ARG A 233 -13.62 -9.58 -20.86
CA ARG A 233 -14.06 -9.88 -22.22
C ARG A 233 -13.52 -8.88 -23.25
N VAL A 234 -13.21 -7.66 -22.83
CA VAL A 234 -12.69 -6.62 -23.71
C VAL A 234 -11.16 -6.57 -23.73
N LEU A 235 -10.51 -7.00 -22.64
CA LEU A 235 -9.04 -6.99 -22.55
C LEU A 235 -8.38 -8.18 -23.27
N PRO A 236 -7.22 -7.98 -23.90
CA PRO A 236 -6.44 -9.07 -24.47
C PRO A 236 -6.00 -10.05 -23.38
N ASN A 237 -6.31 -11.33 -23.56
CA ASN A 237 -6.07 -12.37 -22.55
C ASN A 237 -6.63 -12.02 -21.16
N GLY A 238 -7.75 -11.30 -21.08
CA GLY A 238 -8.33 -10.78 -19.84
C GLY A 238 -8.45 -11.78 -18.69
N PRO A 239 -8.91 -13.04 -18.90
CA PRO A 239 -8.94 -14.06 -17.84
C PRO A 239 -7.57 -14.33 -17.22
N GLN A 240 -6.53 -14.40 -18.06
CA GLN A 240 -5.15 -14.58 -17.60
C GLN A 240 -4.64 -13.34 -16.85
N ARG A 241 -4.97 -12.12 -17.33
CA ARG A 241 -4.59 -10.88 -16.65
C ARG A 241 -5.21 -10.78 -15.26
N LYS A 242 -6.48 -11.16 -15.11
CA LYS A 242 -7.18 -11.25 -13.83
C LYS A 242 -6.54 -12.29 -12.91
N ARG A 243 -6.25 -13.49 -13.40
CA ARG A 243 -5.63 -14.56 -12.60
C ARG A 243 -4.30 -14.12 -11.98
N GLU A 244 -3.47 -13.46 -12.77
CA GLU A 244 -2.19 -12.89 -12.31
C GLU A 244 -2.39 -11.82 -11.21
N VAL A 245 -3.42 -10.98 -11.32
CA VAL A 245 -3.81 -10.01 -10.29
C VAL A 245 -4.33 -10.69 -9.03
N ASP A 246 -5.19 -11.69 -9.18
CA ASP A 246 -5.75 -12.45 -8.06
C ASP A 246 -4.64 -13.14 -7.28
N TYR A 247 -3.65 -13.72 -7.96
CA TYR A 247 -2.46 -14.28 -7.33
C TYR A 247 -1.70 -13.25 -6.47
N CYS A 248 -1.45 -12.05 -7.00
CA CYS A 248 -0.76 -11.00 -6.25
C CYS A 248 -1.60 -10.51 -5.06
N LEU A 249 -2.91 -10.36 -5.22
CA LEU A 249 -3.83 -9.99 -4.14
C LEU A 249 -3.82 -11.02 -3.01
N ASP A 250 -3.83 -12.31 -3.36
CA ASP A 250 -3.80 -13.41 -2.40
C ASP A 250 -2.47 -13.44 -1.65
N LYS A 251 -1.34 -13.36 -2.37
CA LYS A 251 -0.01 -13.36 -1.76
C LYS A 251 0.23 -12.19 -0.82
N VAL A 252 -0.24 -10.99 -1.18
CA VAL A 252 -0.15 -9.84 -0.29
C VAL A 252 -1.10 -10.01 0.90
N SER A 253 -2.30 -10.56 0.69
CA SER A 253 -3.27 -10.73 1.78
C SER A 253 -2.90 -11.84 2.77
N GLU A 254 -2.15 -12.86 2.35
CA GLU A 254 -1.53 -13.87 3.23
C GLU A 254 -0.65 -13.24 4.31
N THR A 255 -0.12 -12.03 4.07
CA THR A 255 0.73 -11.31 5.02
C THR A 255 -0.06 -10.51 6.06
N MET A 256 -1.37 -10.36 5.88
CA MET A 256 -2.30 -9.67 6.76
C MET A 256 -3.39 -10.64 7.24
N THR A 257 -4.42 -10.16 7.93
CA THR A 257 -5.59 -10.99 8.21
C THR A 257 -6.45 -11.12 6.94
N PRO A 258 -6.58 -12.32 6.33
CA PRO A 258 -7.21 -12.48 5.01
C PRO A 258 -8.66 -11.99 4.98
N MET A 259 -9.36 -12.11 6.12
CA MET A 259 -10.78 -11.79 6.24
C MET A 259 -11.10 -10.28 6.22
N HIS A 260 -10.16 -9.40 6.60
CA HIS A 260 -10.46 -7.98 6.78
C HIS A 260 -9.84 -7.06 5.73
N TYR A 261 -8.77 -7.51 5.05
CA TYR A 261 -7.97 -6.64 4.17
C TYR A 261 -7.82 -7.17 2.74
N HIS A 262 -8.33 -8.37 2.43
CA HIS A 262 -8.31 -8.87 1.07
C HIS A 262 -9.33 -8.13 0.18
N ALA A 263 -8.88 -7.56 -0.94
CA ALA A 263 -9.69 -6.66 -1.75
C ALA A 263 -11.02 -7.26 -2.21
N ARG A 264 -11.02 -8.51 -2.72
CA ARG A 264 -12.25 -9.16 -3.22
C ARG A 264 -13.25 -9.45 -2.08
N GLU A 265 -12.75 -9.71 -0.88
CA GLU A 265 -13.58 -9.91 0.32
C GLU A 265 -14.20 -8.60 0.80
N VAL A 266 -13.41 -7.52 0.81
CA VAL A 266 -13.91 -6.20 1.19
C VAL A 266 -14.99 -5.71 0.21
N ILE A 267 -14.81 -5.92 -1.10
CA ILE A 267 -15.84 -5.59 -2.11
C ILE A 267 -17.14 -6.33 -1.78
N PHE A 268 -17.06 -7.65 -1.62
CA PHE A 268 -18.24 -8.49 -1.40
C PHE A 268 -18.94 -8.15 -0.08
N SER A 269 -18.21 -8.17 1.03
CA SER A 269 -18.77 -8.00 2.37
C SER A 269 -19.39 -6.62 2.58
N THR A 270 -18.75 -5.55 2.10
CA THR A 270 -19.30 -4.18 2.23
C THR A 270 -20.51 -3.97 1.34
N PHE A 271 -20.49 -4.48 0.10
CA PHE A 271 -21.65 -4.43 -0.79
C PHE A 271 -22.83 -5.26 -0.24
N HIS A 272 -22.54 -6.45 0.29
CA HIS A 272 -23.54 -7.32 0.89
C HIS A 272 -24.20 -6.66 2.10
N LYS A 273 -23.42 -6.07 3.01
CA LYS A 273 -23.93 -5.29 4.14
C LYS A 273 -24.75 -4.07 3.69
N TYR A 274 -24.30 -3.36 2.65
CA TYR A 274 -25.07 -2.25 2.07
C TYR A 274 -26.43 -2.70 1.53
N LYS A 275 -26.47 -3.83 0.81
CA LYS A 275 -27.67 -4.27 0.08
C LYS A 275 -28.65 -5.05 0.94
N TYR A 276 -28.14 -5.88 1.86
CA TYR A 276 -28.91 -6.84 2.63
C TYR A 276 -28.78 -6.65 4.16
N GLY A 277 -28.05 -5.63 4.62
CA GLY A 277 -27.95 -5.30 6.04
C GLY A 277 -29.29 -4.86 6.64
N CYS A 278 -29.37 -4.91 7.98
CA CYS A 278 -30.57 -4.51 8.72
C CYS A 278 -31.01 -3.08 8.38
N SER A 279 -32.32 -2.85 8.35
CA SER A 279 -32.91 -1.53 8.09
C SER A 279 -32.53 -0.48 9.12
N ASP A 280 -32.10 -0.90 10.31
CA ASP A 280 -31.72 -0.03 11.43
C ASP A 280 -30.32 0.58 11.29
N VAL A 281 -29.55 0.19 10.27
CA VAL A 281 -28.24 0.80 9.99
C VAL A 281 -28.44 2.25 9.55
N PRO A 282 -27.80 3.25 10.21
CA PRO A 282 -27.90 4.65 9.84
C PRO A 282 -27.63 4.89 8.36
N ARG A 283 -28.33 5.88 7.77
CA ARG A 283 -28.21 6.19 6.33
C ARG A 283 -26.77 6.50 5.93
N ASP A 284 -26.03 7.22 6.76
CA ASP A 284 -24.65 7.63 6.45
C ASP A 284 -23.70 6.44 6.48
N GLU A 285 -23.81 5.56 7.48
CA GLU A 285 -23.06 4.30 7.52
C GLU A 285 -23.38 3.41 6.31
N LYS A 286 -24.65 3.33 5.91
CA LYS A 286 -25.07 2.60 4.71
C LYS A 286 -24.46 3.19 3.44
N LEU A 287 -24.38 4.51 3.33
CA LEU A 287 -23.72 5.18 2.20
C LEU A 287 -22.21 4.91 2.20
N ASP A 288 -21.57 4.87 3.36
CA ASP A 288 -20.13 4.60 3.46
C ASP A 288 -19.78 3.14 3.14
N LEU A 289 -20.62 2.18 3.53
CA LEU A 289 -20.52 0.80 3.07
C LEU A 289 -20.56 0.70 1.54
N ARG A 290 -21.51 1.42 0.91
CA ARG A 290 -21.60 1.47 -0.56
C ARG A 290 -20.36 2.09 -1.18
N LYS A 291 -19.91 3.25 -0.69
CA LYS A 291 -18.72 3.94 -1.21
C LYS A 291 -17.50 3.04 -1.10
N ARG A 292 -17.26 2.42 0.06
CA ARG A 292 -16.13 1.49 0.28
C ARG A 292 -16.17 0.32 -0.69
N SER A 293 -17.34 -0.27 -0.94
CA SER A 293 -17.46 -1.36 -1.92
C SER A 293 -17.06 -0.93 -3.34
N LEU A 294 -17.45 0.29 -3.74
CA LEU A 294 -17.15 0.83 -5.07
C LEU A 294 -15.67 1.19 -5.20
N TYR A 295 -15.06 1.79 -4.19
CA TYR A 295 -13.64 2.14 -4.26
C TYR A 295 -12.72 0.91 -4.30
N TYR A 296 -13.04 -0.16 -3.56
CA TYR A 296 -12.28 -1.40 -3.69
C TYR A 296 -12.52 -2.09 -5.05
N LEU A 297 -13.72 -1.98 -5.60
CA LEU A 297 -14.01 -2.49 -6.94
C LEU A 297 -13.22 -1.73 -8.02
N GLU A 298 -13.14 -0.41 -7.88
CA GLU A 298 -12.30 0.45 -8.73
C GLU A 298 -10.82 0.07 -8.61
N ARG A 299 -10.28 -0.09 -7.40
CA ARG A 299 -8.89 -0.57 -7.19
C ARG A 299 -8.62 -1.88 -7.93
N TYR A 300 -9.53 -2.85 -7.78
CA TYR A 300 -9.40 -4.15 -8.44
C TYR A 300 -9.45 -4.04 -9.96
N PHE A 301 -10.34 -3.19 -10.48
CA PHE A 301 -10.43 -2.87 -11.90
C PHE A 301 -9.11 -2.26 -12.43
N TYR A 302 -8.53 -1.29 -11.73
CA TYR A 302 -7.25 -0.69 -12.09
C TYR A 302 -6.09 -1.67 -12.04
N PHE A 303 -6.04 -2.61 -11.09
CA PHE A 303 -4.99 -3.62 -11.09
C PHE A 303 -5.02 -4.53 -12.32
N ILE A 304 -6.22 -4.89 -12.80
CA ILE A 304 -6.38 -5.70 -14.01
C ILE A 304 -5.94 -4.90 -15.25
N LEU A 305 -6.32 -3.63 -15.35
CA LEU A 305 -5.84 -2.74 -16.41
C LEU A 305 -4.33 -2.56 -16.36
N PHE A 306 -3.78 -2.26 -15.19
CA PHE A 306 -2.34 -2.09 -14.99
C PHE A 306 -1.55 -3.34 -15.33
N ASN A 307 -2.02 -4.54 -14.93
CA ASN A 307 -1.36 -5.79 -15.34
C ASN A 307 -1.48 -6.07 -16.84
N THR A 308 -2.54 -5.60 -17.48
CA THR A 308 -2.70 -5.69 -18.94
C THR A 308 -1.71 -4.77 -19.65
N TYR A 309 -1.60 -3.52 -19.22
CA TYR A 309 -0.57 -2.58 -19.64
C TYR A 309 0.83 -3.18 -19.46
N LEU A 310 1.14 -3.69 -18.26
CA LEU A 310 2.46 -4.23 -17.95
C LEU A 310 2.86 -5.36 -18.91
N ASN A 311 1.89 -6.16 -19.36
CA ASN A 311 2.12 -7.22 -20.32
C ASN A 311 2.29 -6.70 -21.75
N MET A 312 1.41 -5.80 -22.19
CA MET A 312 1.42 -5.26 -23.56
C MET A 312 2.70 -4.46 -23.83
N GLU A 313 3.10 -3.61 -22.88
CA GLU A 313 4.27 -2.74 -23.01
C GLU A 313 5.57 -3.42 -22.55
N ARG A 314 5.56 -4.72 -22.23
CA ARG A 314 6.77 -5.45 -21.82
C ARG A 314 7.85 -5.44 -22.90
N ARG A 315 7.46 -5.55 -24.18
CA ARG A 315 8.40 -5.60 -25.31
C ARG A 315 9.04 -4.24 -25.62
N SER A 316 8.28 -3.17 -25.44
CA SER A 316 8.75 -1.77 -25.53
C SER A 316 9.52 -1.34 -24.27
N LYS A 317 9.69 -2.23 -23.28
CA LYS A 317 10.29 -1.93 -21.97
C LYS A 317 9.58 -0.77 -21.25
N TRP A 318 8.26 -0.66 -21.43
CA TRP A 318 7.42 0.35 -20.80
C TRP A 318 7.84 1.80 -21.13
N ASP A 319 8.22 2.05 -22.39
CA ASP A 319 8.53 3.40 -22.89
C ASP A 319 7.30 4.32 -22.85
N ARG A 320 6.12 3.78 -23.16
CA ARG A 320 4.83 4.43 -22.92
C ARG A 320 4.45 4.25 -21.45
N SER A 321 4.04 5.33 -20.78
CA SER A 321 3.56 5.26 -19.39
C SER A 321 2.16 4.66 -19.28
N PHE A 322 1.75 4.24 -18.07
CA PHE A 322 0.41 3.72 -17.84
C PHE A 322 -0.65 4.80 -18.08
N SER A 323 -0.41 6.04 -17.66
CA SER A 323 -1.35 7.14 -17.92
C SER A 323 -1.53 7.44 -19.42
N GLN A 324 -0.47 7.34 -20.21
CA GLN A 324 -0.56 7.44 -21.67
C GLN A 324 -1.29 6.24 -22.28
N TRP A 325 -1.01 5.03 -21.81
CA TRP A 325 -1.68 3.82 -22.27
C TRP A 325 -3.19 3.85 -21.99
N MET A 326 -3.59 4.38 -20.83
CA MET A 326 -4.98 4.54 -20.45
C MET A 326 -5.78 5.50 -21.35
N THR A 327 -5.12 6.48 -21.98
CA THR A 327 -5.79 7.42 -22.90
C THR A 327 -5.71 6.99 -24.36
N GLU A 328 -4.65 6.30 -24.75
CA GLU A 328 -4.39 5.93 -26.15
C GLU A 328 -4.89 4.53 -26.53
N VAL A 329 -5.05 3.62 -25.56
CA VAL A 329 -5.26 2.18 -25.82
C VAL A 329 -6.45 1.59 -25.05
N ALA A 330 -6.64 1.95 -23.78
CA ALA A 330 -7.53 1.26 -22.84
C ALA A 330 -9.04 1.41 -23.08
#